data_AF-A0A4Y8PHY1-F1
#
_entry.id   AF-A0A4Y8PHY1-F1
#
_cell.length_a   1.000
_cell.length_b   1.000
_cell.length_c   1.000
_cell.angle_alpha   90.00
_cell.angle_beta   90.00
_cell.angle_gamma   90.00
#
_symmetry.space_group_name_H-M   'P 1'
#
loop_
_entity.id
_entity.type
_entity.pdbx_description
1 polymer ?
#
loop_
_entity_poly.entity_id
_entity_poly.type
_entity_poly.pdbx_seq_one_letter_code
_entity_poly.pdbx_strand_id
1 'polypeptide(L)'
;MNEFKDFLETLKQPEYIHVLLNPLPVYGLGMALLVFIIGSVVKSRGVQAVGLVLILLTCASGWIVEHYGEEGYDRVEAMVSEKEKAWLDAHKERGERAVWVLYAEGLVAILGLIALGIFPRAMQFLGTAAIIVGLAAFFMTVWTAHAGGKIRHKEFYEGPPPGYEKAKQQPQKTDDAPLPKSE
;
A
#
# COMPACT_ATOMS: atom_id res chain seq x y z
N MET A 1 6.93 19.98 27.34
CA MET A 1 7.53 18.66 27.65
C MET A 1 6.52 17.51 27.58
N ASN A 2 5.20 17.74 27.71
CA ASN A 2 4.19 16.69 27.59
C ASN A 2 3.90 16.32 26.12
N GLU A 3 3.66 17.31 25.25
CA GLU A 3 3.43 17.10 23.80
C GLU A 3 4.47 16.21 23.09
N PHE A 4 5.76 16.40 23.39
CA PHE A 4 6.82 15.60 22.76
C PHE A 4 6.80 14.14 23.24
N LYS A 5 6.47 13.90 24.51
CA LYS A 5 6.31 12.53 25.03
C LYS A 5 5.08 11.87 24.40
N ASP A 6 3.98 12.61 24.30
CA ASP A 6 2.75 12.11 23.68
C ASP A 6 3.00 11.71 22.22
N PHE A 7 3.74 12.54 21.46
CA PHE A 7 4.20 12.19 20.11
C PHE A 7 5.04 10.90 20.07
N LEU A 8 5.98 10.72 21.00
CA LEU A 8 6.79 9.49 21.07
C LEU A 8 5.96 8.25 21.42
N GLU A 9 4.89 8.39 22.22
CA GLU A 9 3.95 7.31 22.48
C GLU A 9 3.09 6.99 21.25
N THR A 10 2.66 8.01 20.49
CA THR A 10 1.94 7.80 19.22
C THR A 10 2.78 7.07 18.18
N LEU A 11 4.10 7.26 18.14
CA LEU A 11 5.01 6.48 17.28
C LEU A 11 5.03 4.97 17.61
N LYS A 12 4.52 4.55 18.77
CA LYS A 12 4.37 3.13 19.10
C LYS A 12 3.05 2.53 18.62
N GLN A 13 2.13 3.33 18.09
CA GLN A 13 0.85 2.86 17.58
C GLN A 13 1.00 2.38 16.12
N PRO A 14 0.73 1.10 15.82
CA PRO A 14 0.83 0.55 14.48
C PRO A 14 0.02 1.33 13.42
N GLU A 15 -1.23 1.69 13.71
CA GLU A 15 -2.09 2.46 12.82
C GLU A 15 -1.51 3.85 12.48
N TYR A 16 -0.78 4.46 13.42
CA TYR A 16 -0.09 5.72 13.18
C TYR A 16 1.10 5.51 12.25
N ILE A 17 1.94 4.50 12.50
CA ILE A 17 3.10 4.20 11.65
C ILE A 17 2.67 3.80 10.24
N HIS A 18 1.60 3.01 10.12
CA HIS A 18 0.99 2.68 8.84
C HIS A 18 0.64 3.96 8.07
N VAL A 19 -0.16 4.86 8.66
CA VAL A 19 -0.59 6.10 7.99
C VAL A 19 0.59 7.03 7.69
N LEU A 20 1.57 7.13 8.59
CA LEU A 20 2.77 7.95 8.43
C LEU A 20 3.60 7.51 7.22
N LEU A 21 3.73 6.20 6.99
CA LEU A 21 4.58 5.63 5.94
C LEU A 21 3.82 5.29 4.65
N ASN A 22 2.50 5.15 4.69
CA ASN A 22 1.64 4.87 3.53
C ASN A 22 1.82 5.86 2.34
N PRO A 23 2.22 7.12 2.53
CA PRO A 23 2.63 8.00 1.43
C PRO A 23 3.80 7.47 0.58
N LEU A 24 4.69 6.64 1.13
CA LEU A 24 5.92 6.21 0.43
C LEU A 24 5.62 5.27 -0.76
N PRO A 25 4.83 4.18 -0.63
CA PRO A 25 4.49 3.34 -1.78
C PRO A 25 3.67 4.04 -2.86
N VAL A 26 2.98 5.15 -2.53
CA VAL A 26 2.14 5.90 -3.48
C VAL A 26 2.91 7.10 -4.05
N TYR A 27 3.06 8.17 -3.27
CA TYR A 27 3.68 9.42 -3.72
C TYR A 27 5.19 9.26 -3.91
N GLY A 28 5.84 8.55 -3.00
CA GLY A 28 7.27 8.26 -3.10
C GLY A 28 7.58 7.51 -4.39
N LEU A 29 6.87 6.41 -4.67
CA LEU A 29 7.04 5.63 -5.89
C LEU A 29 6.74 6.46 -7.15
N GLY A 30 5.65 7.24 -7.16
CA GLY A 30 5.33 8.12 -8.28
C GLY A 30 6.45 9.13 -8.60
N MET A 31 7.03 9.75 -7.56
CA MET A 31 8.17 10.65 -7.71
C MET A 31 9.45 9.92 -8.13
N ALA A 32 9.69 8.73 -7.60
CA ALA A 32 10.85 7.91 -7.95
C ALA A 32 10.83 7.48 -9.43
N LEU A 33 9.66 7.07 -9.92
CA LEU A 33 9.45 6.75 -11.34
C LEU A 33 9.68 7.97 -12.23
N LEU A 34 9.17 9.14 -11.83
CA LEU A 34 9.41 10.38 -12.56
C LEU A 34 10.90 10.69 -12.67
N VAL A 35 11.65 10.59 -11.57
CA VAL A 35 13.11 10.78 -11.57
C VAL A 35 13.80 9.78 -12.49
N PHE A 36 13.43 8.50 -12.43
CA PHE A 36 14.02 7.46 -13.26
C PHE A 36 13.73 7.67 -14.76
N ILE A 37 12.49 8.05 -15.11
CA ILE A 37 12.08 8.38 -16.48
C ILE A 37 12.86 9.59 -16.98
N ILE A 38 12.95 10.66 -16.20
CA ILE A 38 13.74 11.86 -16.55
C ILE A 38 15.20 11.45 -16.80
N GLY A 39 15.81 10.70 -15.87
CA GLY A 39 17.19 10.22 -16.01
C GLY A 39 17.41 9.41 -17.28
N SER A 40 16.40 8.64 -17.70
CA SER A 40 16.43 7.86 -18.93
C SER A 40 16.28 8.71 -20.19
N VAL A 41 15.40 9.71 -20.19
CA VAL A 41 15.22 10.66 -21.30
C VAL A 41 16.48 11.51 -21.49
N VAL A 42 17.05 12.05 -20.41
CA VAL A 42 18.27 12.87 -20.46
C VAL A 42 19.56 12.04 -20.54
N LYS A 43 19.44 10.71 -20.53
CA LYS A 43 20.55 9.75 -20.59
C LYS A 43 21.61 9.95 -19.50
N SER A 44 21.19 10.40 -18.31
CA SER A 44 22.07 10.61 -17.17
C SER A 44 22.10 9.38 -16.27
N ARG A 45 23.24 8.67 -16.26
CA ARG A 45 23.43 7.49 -15.39
C ARG A 45 23.27 7.83 -13.91
N GLY A 46 23.72 9.02 -13.49
CA GLY A 46 23.56 9.47 -12.10
C GLY A 46 22.10 9.62 -11.71
N VAL A 47 21.30 10.25 -12.56
CA VAL A 47 19.85 10.45 -12.31
C VAL A 47 19.11 9.11 -12.38
N GLN A 48 19.48 8.22 -13.30
CA GLN A 48 18.94 6.85 -13.35
C GLN A 48 19.24 6.07 -12.07
N ALA A 49 20.47 6.15 -11.55
CA ALA A 49 20.84 5.49 -10.30
C ALA A 49 20.01 6.01 -9.12
N VAL A 50 19.86 7.34 -8.99
CA VAL A 50 19.02 7.94 -7.96
C VAL A 50 17.57 7.48 -8.09
N GLY A 51 17.01 7.49 -9.31
CA GLY A 51 15.65 7.01 -9.56
C GLY A 51 15.45 5.55 -9.13
N LEU A 52 16.36 4.65 -9.51
CA LEU A 52 16.28 3.23 -9.12
C LEU A 52 16.43 3.01 -7.60
N VAL A 53 17.30 3.77 -6.93
CA VAL A 53 17.43 3.72 -5.46
C VAL A 53 16.13 4.18 -4.79
N LEU A 54 15.52 5.27 -5.27
CA LEU A 54 14.25 5.76 -4.74
C LEU A 54 13.13 4.74 -4.98
N ILE A 55 13.06 4.13 -6.17
CA ILE A 55 12.11 3.06 -6.48
C ILE A 55 12.29 1.93 -5.46
N LEU A 56 13.52 1.45 -5.26
CA LEU A 56 13.81 0.37 -4.30
C LEU A 56 13.36 0.71 -2.88
N LEU A 57 13.67 1.91 -2.38
CA LEU A 57 13.27 2.34 -1.03
C LEU A 57 11.75 2.43 -0.87
N THR A 58 11.06 2.97 -1.88
CA THR A 58 9.60 3.12 -1.86
C THR A 58 8.89 1.77 -1.96
N CYS A 59 9.40 0.84 -2.78
CA CYS A 59 8.90 -0.52 -2.83
C CYS A 59 9.15 -1.28 -1.53
N ALA A 60 10.35 -1.15 -0.94
CA ALA A 60 10.68 -1.78 0.34
C ALA A 60 9.79 -1.29 1.49
N SER A 61 9.36 -0.02 1.45
CA SER A 61 8.41 0.52 2.42
C SER A 61 7.04 -0.16 2.40
N GLY A 62 6.68 -0.82 1.29
CA GLY A 62 5.42 -1.57 1.17
C GLY A 62 5.25 -2.65 2.24
N TRP A 63 6.32 -3.39 2.56
CA TRP A 63 6.30 -4.38 3.65
C TRP A 63 6.05 -3.73 5.01
N ILE A 64 6.71 -2.59 5.28
CA ILE A 64 6.56 -1.88 6.55
C ILE A 64 5.11 -1.39 6.71
N VAL A 65 4.56 -0.79 5.66
CA VAL A 65 3.18 -0.28 5.64
C VAL A 65 2.17 -1.42 5.83
N GLU A 66 2.33 -2.54 5.13
CA GLU A 66 1.48 -3.73 5.27
C GLU A 66 1.53 -4.29 6.70
N HIS A 67 2.73 -4.49 7.23
CA HIS A 67 2.95 -5.07 8.56
C HIS A 67 2.25 -4.27 9.66
N TYR A 68 2.45 -2.95 9.71
CA TYR A 68 1.79 -2.09 10.70
C TYR A 68 0.30 -1.90 10.41
N GLY A 69 -0.14 -2.06 9.15
CA GLY A 69 -1.55 -2.10 8.78
C GLY A 69 -2.26 -3.31 9.39
N GLU A 70 -1.64 -4.48 9.33
CA GLU A 70 -2.16 -5.71 9.94
C GLU A 70 -2.25 -5.58 11.47
N GLU A 71 -1.17 -5.11 12.12
CA GLU A 71 -1.14 -4.92 13.58
C GLU A 71 -2.13 -3.85 14.10
N GLY A 72 -2.52 -2.92 13.22
CA GLY A 72 -3.51 -1.87 13.50
C GLY A 72 -4.95 -2.26 13.18
N TYR A 73 -5.16 -3.36 12.43
CA TYR A 73 -6.43 -3.66 11.77
C TYR A 73 -7.62 -3.72 12.73
N ASP A 74 -7.54 -4.63 13.72
CA ASP A 74 -8.65 -4.90 14.65
C ASP A 74 -9.06 -3.65 15.46
N ARG A 75 -8.09 -2.79 15.80
CA ARG A 75 -8.37 -1.52 16.48
C ARG A 75 -9.15 -0.58 15.57
N VAL A 76 -8.73 -0.45 14.30
CA VAL A 76 -9.45 0.39 13.34
C VAL A 76 -10.83 -0.16 13.05
N GLU A 77 -10.95 -1.48 12.88
CA GLU A 77 -12.22 -2.19 12.66
C GLU A 77 -13.23 -1.90 13.78
N ALA A 78 -12.81 -1.98 15.04
CA ALA A 78 -13.68 -1.72 16.20
C ALA A 78 -14.21 -0.28 16.29
N MET A 79 -13.65 0.66 15.52
CA MET A 79 -13.98 2.08 15.55
C MET A 79 -14.82 2.56 14.35
N VAL A 80 -15.15 1.67 13.40
CA VAL A 80 -15.81 2.04 12.15
C VAL A 80 -17.16 1.33 11.98
N SER A 81 -18.05 1.91 11.19
CA SER A 81 -19.32 1.29 10.81
C SER A 81 -19.13 0.12 9.84
N GLU A 82 -20.12 -0.76 9.70
CA GLU A 82 -20.10 -1.87 8.73
C GLU A 82 -19.79 -1.41 7.29
N LYS A 83 -20.25 -0.22 6.90
CA LYS A 83 -19.97 0.34 5.57
C LYS A 83 -18.49 0.72 5.42
N GLU A 84 -17.91 1.34 6.45
CA GLU A 84 -16.50 1.73 6.50
C GLU A 84 -15.59 0.50 6.63
N LYS A 85 -16.01 -0.52 7.38
CA LYS A 85 -15.35 -1.82 7.48
C LYS A 85 -15.22 -2.48 6.10
N ALA A 86 -16.28 -2.50 5.28
CA ALA A 86 -16.18 -3.07 3.93
C ALA A 86 -15.13 -2.35 3.05
N TRP A 87 -14.89 -1.05 3.28
CA TRP A 87 -13.80 -0.33 2.61
C TRP A 87 -12.43 -0.61 3.24
N LEU A 88 -12.36 -0.84 4.55
CA LEU A 88 -11.16 -1.28 5.27
C LEU A 88 -10.71 -2.67 4.79
N ASP A 89 -11.62 -3.64 4.69
CA ASP A 89 -11.36 -4.97 4.12
C ASP A 89 -10.85 -4.85 2.67
N ALA A 90 -11.52 -4.04 1.85
CA ALA A 90 -11.12 -3.83 0.45
C ALA A 90 -9.76 -3.13 0.33
N HIS A 91 -9.39 -2.25 1.26
CA HIS A 91 -8.07 -1.63 1.32
C HIS A 91 -7.00 -2.68 1.64
N LYS A 92 -7.24 -3.53 2.66
CA LYS A 92 -6.36 -4.64 3.05
C LYS A 92 -6.11 -5.59 1.88
N GLU A 93 -7.18 -6.13 1.28
CA GLU A 93 -7.11 -7.08 0.17
C GLU A 93 -6.32 -6.53 -1.04
N ARG A 94 -6.51 -5.24 -1.36
CA ARG A 94 -5.76 -4.58 -2.44
C ARG A 94 -4.30 -4.33 -2.04
N GLY A 95 -4.04 -4.00 -0.78
CA GLY A 95 -2.70 -3.84 -0.22
C GLY A 95 -1.89 -5.13 -0.34
N GLU A 96 -2.43 -6.25 0.13
CA GLU A 96 -1.81 -7.59 0.04
C GLU A 96 -1.45 -7.96 -1.41
N ARG A 97 -2.31 -7.60 -2.38
CA ARG A 97 -2.00 -7.78 -3.81
C ARG A 97 -0.94 -6.81 -4.32
N ALA A 98 -1.02 -5.54 -3.94
CA ALA A 98 -0.10 -4.49 -4.39
C ALA A 98 1.34 -4.76 -3.93
N VAL A 99 1.53 -5.30 -2.72
CA VAL A 99 2.85 -5.62 -2.16
C VAL A 99 3.63 -6.59 -3.03
N TRP A 100 2.99 -7.60 -3.61
CA TRP A 100 3.67 -8.52 -4.54
C TRP A 100 4.18 -7.81 -5.80
N VAL A 101 3.44 -6.84 -6.32
CA VAL A 101 3.86 -6.03 -7.48
C VAL A 101 5.00 -5.08 -7.09
N LEU A 102 4.97 -4.51 -5.87
CA LEU A 102 6.08 -3.72 -5.33
C LEU A 102 7.36 -4.54 -5.16
N TYR A 103 7.28 -5.80 -4.72
CA TYR A 103 8.44 -6.68 -4.64
C TYR A 103 9.02 -7.01 -6.01
N ALA A 104 8.17 -7.25 -7.01
CA ALA A 104 8.62 -7.43 -8.38
C ALA A 104 9.37 -6.19 -8.88
N GLU A 105 8.82 -4.99 -8.67
CA GLU A 105 9.48 -3.73 -9.05
C GLU A 105 10.79 -3.50 -8.28
N GLY A 106 10.81 -3.80 -6.98
CA GLY A 106 12.03 -3.71 -6.15
C GLY A 106 13.14 -4.62 -6.68
N LEU A 107 12.81 -5.84 -7.11
CA LEU A 107 13.76 -6.75 -7.74
C LEU A 107 14.28 -6.18 -9.07
N VAL A 108 13.39 -5.65 -9.91
CA VAL A 108 13.78 -4.99 -11.17
C VAL A 108 14.70 -3.81 -10.90
N ALA A 109 14.45 -3.01 -9.86
CA ALA A 109 15.30 -1.89 -9.48
C ALA A 109 16.69 -2.35 -9.01
N ILE A 110 16.79 -3.41 -8.21
CA ILE A 110 18.07 -4.02 -7.80
C ILE A 110 18.86 -4.48 -9.03
N LEU A 111 18.23 -5.26 -9.91
CA LEU A 111 18.86 -5.74 -11.13
C LEU A 111 19.28 -4.58 -12.04
N GLY A 112 18.45 -3.55 -12.14
CA GLY A 112 18.72 -2.31 -12.86
C GLY A 112 19.97 -1.60 -12.33
N LEU A 113 20.11 -1.45 -11.00
CA LEU A 113 21.28 -0.83 -10.39
C LEU A 113 22.56 -1.60 -10.71
N ILE A 114 22.53 -2.93 -10.63
CA ILE A 114 23.67 -3.80 -10.98
C ILE A 114 24.01 -3.63 -12.47
N ALA A 115 23.01 -3.68 -13.35
CA ALA A 115 23.20 -3.56 -14.79
C ALA A 115 23.67 -2.16 -15.21
N LEU A 116 23.26 -1.11 -14.51
CA LEU A 116 23.63 0.27 -14.76
C LEU A 116 25.13 0.52 -14.57
N GLY A 117 25.84 -0.31 -13.79
CA GLY A 117 27.30 -0.23 -13.67
C GLY A 117 28.05 -1.05 -14.71
N ILE A 118 27.51 -2.22 -15.08
CA ILE A 118 28.32 -3.33 -15.62
C ILE A 118 27.79 -3.86 -16.96
N PHE A 119 26.49 -3.77 -17.22
CA PHE A 119 25.83 -4.46 -18.34
C PHE A 119 24.89 -3.53 -19.14
N PRO A 120 25.42 -2.69 -20.06
CA PRO A 120 24.63 -1.68 -20.76
C PRO A 120 23.44 -2.23 -21.56
N ARG A 121 23.59 -3.41 -22.18
CA ARG A 121 22.48 -4.06 -22.91
C ARG A 121 21.38 -4.52 -21.96
N ALA A 122 21.75 -5.16 -20.85
CA ALA A 122 20.77 -5.57 -19.84
C ALA A 122 20.04 -4.36 -19.25
N MET A 123 20.73 -3.22 -19.06
CA MET A 123 20.12 -2.00 -18.55
C MET A 123 19.04 -1.42 -19.49
N GLN A 124 19.13 -1.61 -20.81
CA GLN A 124 18.06 -1.17 -21.73
C GLN A 124 16.76 -1.95 -21.49
N PHE A 125 16.87 -3.27 -21.36
CA PHE A 125 15.72 -4.13 -21.04
C PHE A 125 15.19 -3.84 -19.63
N LEU A 126 16.07 -3.81 -18.63
CA LEU A 126 15.70 -3.58 -17.22
C LEU A 126 15.14 -2.18 -16.98
N GLY A 127 15.65 -1.15 -17.66
CA GLY A 127 15.08 0.19 -17.57
C GLY A 127 13.68 0.28 -18.17
N THR A 128 13.43 -0.42 -19.27
CA THR A 128 12.08 -0.51 -19.84
C THR A 128 11.15 -1.30 -18.90
N ALA A 129 11.65 -2.39 -18.31
CA ALA A 129 10.91 -3.18 -17.33
C ALA A 129 10.56 -2.35 -16.08
N ALA A 130 11.49 -1.58 -15.53
CA ALA A 130 11.28 -0.72 -14.35
C ALA A 130 10.17 0.31 -14.59
N ILE A 131 10.08 0.86 -15.81
CA ILE A 131 8.99 1.78 -16.14
C ILE A 131 7.65 1.04 -16.20
N ILE A 132 7.57 -0.10 -16.89
CA ILE A 132 6.31 -0.83 -17.08
C ILE A 132 5.81 -1.42 -15.76
N VAL A 133 6.67 -2.15 -15.05
CA VAL A 133 6.34 -2.80 -13.79
C VAL A 133 6.11 -1.74 -12.70
N GLY A 134 6.90 -0.67 -12.69
CA GLY A 134 6.72 0.46 -11.79
C GLY A 134 5.41 1.20 -11.99
N LEU A 135 4.97 1.45 -13.22
CA LEU A 135 3.66 2.03 -13.50
C LEU A 135 2.51 1.11 -13.05
N ALA A 136 2.66 -0.21 -13.21
CA ALA A 136 1.69 -1.17 -12.70
C ALA A 136 1.65 -1.17 -11.15
N ALA A 137 2.81 -1.13 -10.49
CA ALA A 137 2.91 -1.02 -9.03
C ALA A 137 2.29 0.29 -8.52
N PHE A 138 2.58 1.41 -9.18
CA PHE A 138 2.00 2.72 -8.86
C PHE A 138 0.48 2.73 -9.02
N PHE A 139 -0.05 2.17 -10.10
CA PHE A 139 -1.49 2.03 -10.28
C PHE A 139 -2.13 1.20 -9.16
N MET A 140 -1.53 0.06 -8.80
CA MET A 140 -2.03 -0.80 -7.73
C MET A 140 -2.06 -0.07 -6.38
N THR A 141 -1.00 0.66 -6.03
CA THR A 141 -0.95 1.41 -4.76
C THR A 141 -1.94 2.57 -4.74
N VAL A 142 -2.15 3.28 -5.85
CA VAL A 142 -3.21 4.30 -5.98
C VAL A 142 -4.60 3.67 -5.83
N TRP A 143 -4.82 2.49 -6.40
CA TRP A 143 -6.10 1.78 -6.28
C TRP A 143 -6.38 1.26 -4.87
N THR A 144 -5.33 0.87 -4.14
CA THR A 144 -5.37 0.57 -2.70
C THR A 144 -5.69 1.82 -1.88
N ALA A 145 -5.04 2.95 -2.17
CA ALA A 145 -5.28 4.23 -1.49
C ALA A 145 -6.70 4.77 -1.74
N HIS A 146 -7.28 4.52 -2.91
CA HIS A 146 -8.68 4.86 -3.22
C HIS A 146 -9.68 4.18 -2.27
N ALA A 147 -9.42 2.93 -1.86
CA ALA A 147 -10.22 2.27 -0.82
C ALA A 147 -9.91 2.87 0.56
N GLY A 148 -8.64 3.10 0.87
CA GLY A 148 -8.19 3.68 2.14
C GLY A 148 -8.82 5.05 2.43
N GLY A 149 -8.93 5.92 1.42
CA GLY A 149 -9.60 7.22 1.56
C GLY A 149 -11.05 7.07 2.03
N LYS A 150 -11.77 6.04 1.57
CA LYS A 150 -13.17 5.80 1.96
C LYS A 150 -13.34 5.25 3.38
N ILE A 151 -12.28 4.96 4.12
CA ILE A 151 -12.39 4.55 5.53
C ILE A 151 -12.78 5.75 6.40
N ARG A 152 -12.25 6.96 6.11
CA ARG A 152 -12.45 8.16 6.94
C ARG A 152 -12.94 9.40 6.18
N HIS A 153 -12.97 9.39 4.85
CA HIS A 153 -13.52 10.47 4.01
C HIS A 153 -14.87 10.09 3.41
N LYS A 154 -15.95 10.46 4.12
CA LYS A 154 -17.33 10.18 3.71
C LYS A 154 -17.72 10.93 2.43
N GLU A 155 -17.04 12.04 2.16
CA GLU A 155 -17.14 12.81 0.91
C GLU A 155 -16.74 12.01 -0.33
N PHE A 156 -16.03 10.88 -0.20
CA PHE A 156 -15.65 10.02 -1.33
C PHE A 156 -16.65 8.89 -1.61
N TYR A 157 -17.84 8.92 -1.01
CA TYR A 157 -18.82 7.83 -1.12
C TYR A 157 -19.70 8.00 -2.35
N GLU A 158 -19.37 7.27 -3.41
CA GLU A 158 -20.22 7.07 -4.57
C GLU A 158 -20.77 5.64 -4.54
N GLY A 159 -21.98 5.48 -4.00
CA GLY A 159 -22.67 4.17 -3.93
C GLY A 159 -22.26 3.25 -2.76
N PRO A 160 -22.70 1.97 -2.80
CA PRO A 160 -22.39 0.98 -1.77
C PRO A 160 -20.93 0.45 -1.90
N PRO A 161 -20.27 0.05 -0.80
CA PRO A 161 -18.94 -0.54 -0.83
C PRO A 161 -18.88 -1.86 -1.60
N PRO A 162 -17.70 -2.29 -2.07
CA PRO A 162 -17.50 -3.61 -2.67
C PRO A 162 -17.98 -4.71 -1.71
N GLY A 163 -18.82 -5.62 -2.20
CA GLY A 163 -19.31 -6.76 -1.41
C GLY A 163 -20.39 -6.43 -0.36
N TYR A 164 -20.62 -5.16 -0.04
CA TYR A 164 -21.53 -4.75 1.04
C TYR A 164 -22.99 -5.21 0.85
N GLU A 165 -23.53 -5.08 -0.37
CA GLU A 165 -24.90 -5.53 -0.66
C GLU A 165 -25.06 -7.05 -0.51
N LYS A 166 -24.00 -7.82 -0.80
CA LYS A 166 -24.01 -9.28 -0.63
C LYS A 166 -23.96 -9.67 0.85
N ALA A 167 -23.19 -8.95 1.66
CA ALA A 167 -23.12 -9.15 3.11
C ALA A 167 -24.44 -8.81 3.81
N LYS A 168 -25.11 -7.73 3.38
CA LYS A 168 -26.40 -7.30 3.93
C LYS A 168 -27.55 -8.27 3.63
N GLN A 169 -27.43 -9.08 2.58
CA GLN A 169 -28.43 -10.07 2.16
C GLN A 169 -28.25 -11.43 2.85
N GLN A 170 -27.11 -11.69 3.49
CA GLN A 170 -26.93 -12.92 4.27
C GLN A 170 -27.64 -12.74 5.62
N PRO A 171 -28.61 -13.61 5.98
CA PRO A 171 -29.19 -13.55 7.31
C PRO A 171 -28.09 -13.79 8.33
N GLN A 172 -27.95 -12.83 9.25
CA GLN A 172 -27.08 -12.92 10.42
C GLN A 172 -27.39 -14.26 11.10
N LYS A 173 -26.44 -15.21 11.05
CA LYS A 173 -26.56 -16.49 11.75
C LYS A 173 -26.65 -16.13 13.24
N THR A 174 -27.87 -16.14 13.77
CA THR A 174 -28.12 -16.01 15.20
C THR A 174 -27.57 -17.28 15.85
N ASP A 175 -26.42 -17.19 16.52
CA ASP A 175 -25.90 -18.24 17.39
C ASP A 175 -26.70 -18.36 18.72
N ASP A 176 -27.88 -17.74 18.79
CA ASP A 176 -28.86 -17.90 19.86
C ASP A 176 -29.72 -19.16 19.63
N ALA A 177 -29.09 -20.33 19.62
CA ALA A 177 -29.82 -21.57 19.85
C ALA A 177 -30.20 -21.60 21.35
N PRO A 178 -31.48 -21.76 21.72
CA PRO A 178 -31.86 -21.90 23.13
C PRO A 178 -31.13 -23.11 23.71
N LEU A 179 -30.46 -22.93 24.84
CA LEU A 179 -29.88 -24.05 25.60
C LEU A 179 -30.97 -25.11 25.82
N PRO A 180 -30.66 -26.41 25.57
CA PRO A 180 -31.64 -27.46 25.79
C PRO A 180 -32.08 -27.44 27.24
N LYS A 181 -33.39 -27.43 27.47
CA LYS A 181 -33.96 -27.57 28.81
C LYS A 181 -33.51 -28.92 29.34
N SER A 182 -32.82 -28.91 30.47
CA SER A 182 -32.52 -30.11 31.25
C SER A 182 -33.84 -30.69 31.75
N GLU A 183 -34.24 -31.84 31.22
CA GLU A 183 -35.21 -32.75 31.84
C GLU A 183 -34.52 -33.66 32.85
#